data_AF-A0A8H7LHQ2-F1
#
_entry.id   AF-A0A8H7LHQ2-F1
#
_cell.length_a   1.000
_cell.length_b   1.000
_cell.length_c   1.000
_cell.angle_alpha   90.00
_cell.angle_beta   90.00
_cell.angle_gamma   90.00
#
_symmetry.space_group_name_H-M   'P 1'
#
loop_
_entity.id
_entity.type
_entity.pdbx_description
1 polymer ?
#
loop_
_entity_poly.entity_id
_entity_poly.type
_entity_poly.pdbx_seq_one_letter_code
_entity_poly.pdbx_strand_id
1 'polypeptide(L)'
;MNPVDQSEPMEELIRDIHRMQMQEMNGDVKNMNARMDKMDDRMEKMDDRMEKMDTRMEKMDTRMEKMDARMEKMDARMEKMDARMEKMEVDLKQVGVNLEELETYFAELFNNVNHQLPINNLTCYARAANSNVSKDQSQLEVVPYRNGSMPGAEFPVTFGEFKTLSGVRLTTLLNGYGVLGSQIPIDTEERSKLVAKYIGVPWET
;
A
#
# COMPACT_ATOMS: atom_id res chain seq x y z
N MET A 1 131.26 18.10 -36.08
CA MET A 1 130.54 17.40 -34.99
C MET A 1 129.59 18.41 -34.38
N ASN A 2 128.29 18.31 -34.67
CA ASN A 2 127.28 19.11 -33.96
C ASN A 2 127.04 18.46 -32.58
N PRO A 3 126.91 19.24 -31.50
CA PRO A 3 126.62 18.70 -30.19
C PRO A 3 125.22 18.07 -30.22
N VAL A 4 125.14 16.83 -29.74
CA VAL A 4 123.88 16.09 -29.58
C VAL A 4 123.01 16.87 -28.61
N ASP A 5 121.83 17.32 -29.07
CA ASP A 5 120.85 18.01 -28.24
C ASP A 5 120.26 17.01 -27.23
N GLN A 6 120.57 17.18 -25.96
CA GLN A 6 120.17 16.27 -24.89
C GLN A 6 118.71 16.50 -24.42
N SER A 7 117.97 17.44 -25.02
CA SER A 7 116.59 17.76 -24.66
C SER A 7 115.52 16.87 -25.34
N GLU A 8 115.85 16.23 -26.48
CA GLU A 8 114.96 15.33 -27.22
C GLU A 8 114.28 14.22 -26.39
N PRO A 9 114.98 13.48 -25.50
CA PRO A 9 114.35 12.40 -24.73
C PRO A 9 113.35 12.90 -23.67
N MET A 10 113.53 14.12 -23.15
CA MET A 10 112.57 14.72 -22.21
C MET A 10 111.30 15.21 -22.93
N GLU A 11 111.42 15.75 -24.14
CA GLU A 11 110.26 16.11 -24.95
C GLU A 11 109.44 14.90 -25.39
N GLU A 12 110.10 13.79 -25.72
CA GLU A 12 109.44 12.53 -26.07
C GLU A 12 108.65 11.96 -24.88
N LEU A 13 109.24 11.97 -23.67
CA LEU A 13 108.57 11.55 -22.45
C LEU A 13 107.31 12.38 -22.16
N ILE A 14 107.37 13.71 -22.33
CA ILE A 14 106.21 14.59 -22.15
C ILE A 14 105.12 14.29 -23.18
N ARG A 15 105.47 14.04 -24.45
CA ARG A 15 104.51 13.66 -25.50
C ARG A 15 103.85 12.33 -25.19
N ASP A 16 104.58 11.37 -24.65
CA ASP A 16 104.04 10.06 -24.28
C ASP A 16 103.13 10.13 -23.05
N ILE A 17 103.49 10.94 -22.04
CA ILE A 17 102.61 11.21 -20.90
C ILE A 17 101.28 11.83 -21.38
N HIS A 18 101.33 12.85 -22.25
CA HIS A 18 100.12 13.45 -22.82
C HIS A 18 99.31 12.44 -23.65
N ARG A 19 99.98 11.57 -24.43
CA ARG A 19 99.31 10.51 -25.20
C ARG A 19 98.61 9.51 -24.28
N MET A 20 99.26 9.07 -23.20
CA MET A 20 98.67 8.16 -22.22
C MET A 20 97.47 8.78 -21.51
N GLN A 21 97.59 10.04 -21.06
CA GLN A 21 96.48 10.77 -20.43
C GLN A 21 95.28 10.95 -21.38
N MET A 22 95.55 11.26 -22.66
CA MET A 22 94.49 11.35 -23.68
C MET A 22 93.81 10.00 -23.94
N GLN A 23 94.56 8.89 -23.91
CA GLN A 23 93.98 7.55 -24.06
C GLN A 23 93.09 7.17 -22.88
N GLU A 24 93.53 7.46 -21.65
CA GLU A 24 92.76 7.25 -20.42
C GLU A 24 91.46 8.08 -20.44
N MET A 25 91.58 9.37 -20.71
CA MET A 25 90.43 10.28 -20.82
C MET A 25 89.43 9.84 -21.90
N ASN A 26 89.90 9.36 -23.05
CA ASN A 26 89.03 8.81 -24.09
C ASN A 26 88.33 7.51 -23.65
N GLY A 27 88.99 6.70 -22.82
CA GLY A 27 88.39 5.52 -22.19
C GLY A 27 87.25 5.89 -21.23
N ASP A 28 87.48 6.89 -20.38
CA ASP A 28 86.48 7.39 -19.44
C ASP A 28 85.27 8.00 -20.16
N VAL A 29 85.50 8.78 -21.21
CA VAL A 29 84.43 9.35 -22.06
C VAL A 29 83.61 8.24 -22.69
N LYS A 30 84.23 7.18 -23.23
CA LYS A 30 83.50 6.02 -23.78
C LYS A 30 82.66 5.32 -22.72
N ASN A 31 83.20 5.12 -21.52
CA ASN A 31 82.46 4.52 -20.41
C ASN A 31 81.29 5.41 -19.96
N MET A 32 81.49 6.73 -19.95
CA MET A 32 80.44 7.69 -19.61
C MET A 32 79.30 7.67 -20.64
N ASN A 33 79.63 7.67 -21.93
CA ASN A 33 78.65 7.54 -23.01
C ASN A 33 77.85 6.24 -22.88
N ALA A 34 78.52 5.09 -22.67
CA ALA A 34 77.83 3.81 -22.49
C ALA A 34 76.92 3.78 -21.24
N ARG A 35 77.21 4.58 -20.21
CA ARG A 35 76.32 4.75 -19.05
C ARG A 35 75.15 5.67 -19.34
N MET A 36 75.35 6.72 -20.14
CA MET A 36 74.28 7.60 -20.60
C MET A 36 73.29 6.84 -21.50
N ASP A 37 73.78 6.07 -22.47
CA ASP A 37 72.92 5.24 -23.34
C ASP A 37 72.03 4.28 -22.51
N LYS A 38 72.61 3.64 -21.48
CA LYS A 38 71.85 2.77 -20.56
C LYS A 38 70.84 3.53 -19.70
N MET A 39 71.09 4.80 -19.39
CA MET A 39 70.14 5.64 -18.67
C MET A 39 68.98 6.04 -19.57
N ASP A 40 69.27 6.39 -20.83
CA ASP A 40 68.25 6.71 -21.84
C ASP A 40 67.31 5.52 -22.08
N ASP A 41 67.86 4.31 -22.28
CA ASP A 41 67.09 3.06 -22.39
C ASP A 41 66.16 2.80 -21.18
N ARG A 42 66.61 3.22 -19.98
CA ARG A 42 65.82 3.05 -18.75
C ARG A 42 64.73 4.10 -18.61
N MET A 43 64.99 5.33 -19.07
CA MET A 43 64.00 6.40 -19.10
C MET A 43 62.89 6.07 -20.10
N GLU A 44 63.23 5.62 -21.30
CA GLU A 44 62.24 5.19 -22.31
C GLU A 44 61.32 4.07 -21.77
N LYS A 45 61.89 3.06 -21.10
CA LYS A 45 61.11 2.00 -20.44
C LYS A 45 60.25 2.50 -19.28
N MET A 46 60.65 3.60 -18.62
CA MET A 46 59.86 4.20 -17.56
C MET A 46 58.68 4.96 -18.14
N ASP A 47 58.89 5.70 -19.23
CA ASP A 47 57.84 6.43 -19.96
C ASP A 47 56.79 5.45 -20.50
N ASP A 48 57.20 4.35 -21.13
CA ASP A 48 56.31 3.27 -21.58
C ASP A 48 55.44 2.69 -20.46
N ARG A 49 56.00 2.61 -19.24
CA ARG A 49 55.27 2.09 -18.08
C ARG A 49 54.29 3.10 -17.53
N MET A 50 54.63 4.39 -17.56
CA MET A 50 53.75 5.47 -17.15
C MET A 50 52.55 5.57 -18.09
N GLU A 51 52.77 5.54 -19.41
CA GLU A 51 51.68 5.57 -20.40
C GLU A 51 50.70 4.40 -20.24
N LYS A 52 51.23 3.19 -19.96
CA LYS A 52 50.40 2.02 -19.65
C LYS A 52 49.61 2.18 -18.34
N MET A 53 50.18 2.87 -17.35
CA MET A 53 49.51 3.15 -16.09
C MET A 53 48.37 4.16 -16.30
N ASP A 54 48.61 5.24 -17.05
CA ASP A 54 47.61 6.24 -17.41
C ASP A 54 46.43 5.61 -18.15
N THR A 55 46.71 4.80 -19.18
CA THR A 55 45.68 4.05 -19.92
C THR A 55 44.84 3.14 -19.00
N ARG A 56 45.46 2.57 -17.96
CA ARG A 56 44.76 1.72 -16.99
C ARG A 56 43.89 2.54 -16.04
N MET A 57 44.36 3.72 -15.64
CA MET A 57 43.58 4.64 -14.79
C MET A 57 42.34 5.14 -15.53
N GLU A 58 42.47 5.55 -16.80
CA GLU A 58 41.32 5.96 -17.63
C GLU A 58 40.27 4.84 -17.78
N LYS A 59 40.72 3.59 -17.96
CA LYS A 59 39.82 2.42 -17.98
C LYS A 59 39.13 2.16 -16.64
N MET A 60 39.78 2.52 -15.53
CA MET A 60 39.19 2.40 -14.21
C MET A 60 38.14 3.48 -13.98
N ASP A 61 38.42 4.73 -14.36
CA ASP A 61 37.50 5.85 -14.26
C ASP A 61 36.22 5.58 -15.07
N THR A 62 36.37 5.20 -16.34
CA THR A 62 35.22 4.84 -17.19
C THR A 62 34.41 3.65 -16.65
N ARG A 63 35.03 2.75 -15.89
CA ARG A 63 34.31 1.64 -15.22
C ARG A 63 33.56 2.13 -13.98
N MET A 64 34.13 3.08 -13.22
CA MET A 64 33.48 3.69 -12.07
C MET A 64 32.25 4.50 -12.50
N GLU A 65 32.38 5.34 -13.54
CA GLU A 65 31.24 6.09 -14.09
C GLU A 65 30.08 5.18 -14.53
N LYS A 66 30.41 4.04 -15.16
CA LYS A 66 29.40 3.03 -15.53
C LYS A 66 28.75 2.36 -14.33
N MET A 67 29.48 2.23 -13.22
CA MET A 67 28.94 1.68 -11.98
C MET A 67 27.98 2.68 -11.33
N ASP A 68 28.35 3.94 -11.26
CA ASP A 68 27.52 5.02 -10.72
C ASP A 68 26.20 5.15 -11.51
N ALA A 69 26.28 5.19 -12.84
CA ALA A 69 25.09 5.21 -13.70
C ALA A 69 24.19 3.97 -13.56
N ARG A 70 24.74 2.83 -13.13
CA ARG A 70 23.94 1.63 -12.82
C ARG A 70 23.28 1.72 -11.46
N MET A 71 23.95 2.31 -10.47
CA MET A 71 23.40 2.54 -9.13
C MET A 71 22.24 3.53 -9.20
N GLU A 72 22.40 4.66 -9.89
CA GLU A 72 21.32 5.64 -10.09
C GLU A 72 20.07 5.01 -10.75
N LYS A 73 20.27 4.14 -11.75
CA LYS A 73 19.17 3.40 -12.37
C LYS A 73 18.50 2.40 -11.43
N MET A 74 19.25 1.84 -10.47
CA MET A 74 18.71 0.93 -9.47
C MET A 74 17.87 1.71 -8.47
N ASP A 75 18.36 2.85 -7.98
CA ASP A 75 17.65 3.73 -7.06
C ASP A 75 16.33 4.22 -7.66
N ALA A 76 16.36 4.72 -8.90
CA ALA A 76 15.14 5.13 -9.61
C ALA A 76 14.13 3.98 -9.84
N ARG A 77 14.59 2.72 -9.90
CA ARG A 77 13.69 1.56 -9.97
C ARG A 77 13.09 1.22 -8.61
N MET A 78 13.84 1.37 -7.52
CA MET A 78 13.36 1.16 -6.17
C MET A 78 12.31 2.21 -5.81
N GLU A 79 12.55 3.50 -6.08
CA GLU A 79 11.55 4.56 -5.87
C GLU A 79 10.22 4.29 -6.61
N LYS A 80 10.30 3.82 -7.86
CA LYS A 80 9.10 3.44 -8.63
C LYS A 80 8.38 2.22 -8.03
N MET A 81 9.11 1.31 -7.40
CA MET A 81 8.51 0.15 -6.73
C MET A 81 7.79 0.59 -5.45
N ASP A 82 8.41 1.47 -4.66
CA ASP A 82 7.82 2.02 -3.44
C ASP A 82 6.52 2.78 -3.75
N ALA A 83 6.53 3.67 -4.75
CA ALA A 83 5.33 4.38 -5.18
C ALA A 83 4.19 3.44 -5.63
N ARG A 84 4.53 2.29 -6.25
CA ARG A 84 3.53 1.27 -6.63
C ARG A 84 2.99 0.54 -5.40
N MET A 85 3.83 0.25 -4.41
CA MET A 85 3.40 -0.39 -3.17
C MET A 85 2.49 0.53 -2.35
N GLU A 86 2.83 1.81 -2.23
CA GLU A 86 1.97 2.81 -1.58
C GLU A 86 0.59 2.89 -2.24
N LYS A 87 0.55 2.93 -3.59
CA LYS A 87 -0.71 2.93 -4.32
C LYS A 87 -1.54 1.67 -4.04
N MET A 88 -0.91 0.49 -4.06
CA MET A 88 -1.61 -0.76 -3.74
C MET A 88 -2.15 -0.78 -2.31
N GLU A 89 -1.42 -0.20 -1.35
CA GLU A 89 -1.90 -0.10 0.03
C GLU A 89 -3.15 0.77 0.14
N VAL A 90 -3.18 1.90 -0.58
CA VAL A 90 -4.36 2.78 -0.65
C VAL A 90 -5.55 2.06 -1.30
N ASP A 91 -5.33 1.40 -2.45
CA ASP A 91 -6.37 0.66 -3.16
C ASP A 91 -6.94 -0.46 -2.27
N LEU A 92 -6.10 -1.19 -1.52
CA LEU A 92 -6.54 -2.24 -0.58
C LEU A 92 -7.34 -1.68 0.59
N LYS A 93 -6.94 -0.52 1.15
CA LYS A 93 -7.72 0.15 2.20
C LYS A 93 -9.10 0.54 1.69
N GLN A 94 -9.19 1.07 0.48
CA GLN A 94 -10.48 1.42 -0.13
C GLN A 94 -11.37 0.19 -0.34
N VAL A 95 -10.79 -0.94 -0.78
CA VAL A 95 -11.55 -2.20 -0.88
C VAL A 95 -12.11 -2.63 0.47
N GLY A 96 -11.32 -2.48 1.56
CA GLY A 96 -11.80 -2.75 2.92
C GLY A 96 -13.02 -1.92 3.29
N VAL A 97 -12.96 -0.60 3.08
CA VAL A 97 -14.10 0.31 3.33
C VAL A 97 -15.33 -0.07 2.52
N ASN A 98 -15.16 -0.37 1.22
CA ASN A 98 -16.27 -0.75 0.36
C ASN A 98 -16.93 -2.07 0.81
N LEU A 99 -16.15 -3.00 1.37
CA LEU A 99 -16.69 -4.26 1.91
C LEU A 99 -17.49 -4.03 3.19
N GLU A 100 -17.02 -3.14 4.08
CA GLU A 100 -17.76 -2.75 5.29
C GLU A 100 -19.10 -2.08 4.92
N GLU A 101 -19.09 -1.15 3.96
CA GLU A 101 -20.32 -0.52 3.45
C GLU A 101 -21.27 -1.56 2.86
N LEU A 102 -20.76 -2.51 2.08
CA LEU A 102 -21.56 -3.57 1.49
C LEU A 102 -22.18 -4.48 2.57
N GLU A 103 -21.43 -4.80 3.63
CA GLU A 103 -21.92 -5.58 4.76
C GLU A 103 -23.08 -4.85 5.48
N THR A 104 -22.95 -3.54 5.71
CA THR A 104 -24.04 -2.74 6.29
C THR A 104 -25.29 -2.73 5.41
N TYR A 105 -25.12 -2.55 4.09
CA TYR A 105 -26.23 -2.58 3.15
C TYR A 105 -26.95 -3.94 3.14
N PHE A 106 -26.20 -5.05 3.15
CA PHE A 106 -26.80 -6.38 3.21
C PHE A 106 -27.54 -6.63 4.53
N ALA A 107 -27.02 -6.14 5.65
CA ALA A 107 -27.71 -6.24 6.93
C ALA A 107 -29.05 -5.49 6.92
N GLU A 108 -29.09 -4.28 6.34
CA GLU A 108 -30.33 -3.51 6.17
C GLU A 108 -31.33 -4.23 5.25
N LEU A 109 -30.86 -4.76 4.11
CA LEU A 109 -31.71 -5.49 3.17
C LEU A 109 -32.28 -6.76 3.81
N PHE A 110 -31.46 -7.52 4.53
CA PHE A 110 -31.90 -8.71 5.25
C PHE A 110 -32.96 -8.36 6.30
N ASN A 111 -32.77 -7.26 7.03
CA ASN A 111 -33.75 -6.77 7.99
C ASN A 111 -35.06 -6.36 7.30
N ASN A 112 -35.00 -5.67 6.17
CA ASN A 112 -36.18 -5.26 5.41
C ASN A 112 -36.97 -6.49 4.94
N VAL A 113 -36.30 -7.44 4.29
CA VAL A 113 -36.92 -8.63 3.71
C VAL A 113 -37.50 -9.54 4.78
N ASN A 114 -36.75 -9.84 5.84
CA ASN A 114 -37.21 -10.79 6.84
C ASN A 114 -38.20 -10.18 7.83
N HIS A 115 -38.03 -8.92 8.23
CA HIS A 115 -38.85 -8.31 9.28
C HIS A 115 -39.93 -7.39 8.75
N GLN A 116 -39.58 -6.39 7.95
CA GLN A 116 -40.50 -5.31 7.58
C GLN A 116 -41.52 -5.73 6.51
N LEU A 117 -41.13 -6.48 5.48
CA LEU A 117 -42.05 -6.89 4.42
C LEU A 117 -43.23 -7.74 4.92
N PRO A 118 -43.03 -8.79 5.75
CA PRO A 118 -44.16 -9.55 6.30
C PRO A 118 -45.10 -8.69 7.14
N ILE A 119 -44.55 -7.80 7.97
CA ILE A 119 -45.34 -6.88 8.80
C ILE A 119 -46.18 -5.93 7.94
N ASN A 120 -45.59 -5.34 6.91
CA ASN A 120 -46.29 -4.42 6.01
C ASN A 120 -47.39 -5.15 5.24
N ASN A 121 -47.12 -6.35 4.73
CA ASN A 121 -48.13 -7.16 4.05
C ASN A 121 -49.31 -7.51 4.96
N LEU A 122 -49.03 -7.94 6.20
CA LEU A 122 -50.07 -8.24 7.19
C LEU A 122 -50.87 -6.99 7.56
N THR A 123 -50.20 -5.85 7.78
CA THR A 123 -50.87 -4.57 8.08
C THR A 123 -51.76 -4.10 6.93
N CYS A 124 -51.33 -4.29 5.68
CA CYS A 124 -52.15 -3.99 4.50
C CYS A 124 -53.37 -4.90 4.38
N TYR A 125 -53.19 -6.21 4.58
CA TYR A 125 -54.29 -7.18 4.63
C TYR A 125 -55.29 -6.82 5.72
N ALA A 126 -54.80 -6.58 6.93
CA ALA A 126 -55.59 -6.19 8.09
C ALA A 126 -56.43 -4.93 7.82
N ARG A 127 -55.80 -3.89 7.24
CA ARG A 127 -56.52 -2.65 6.86
C ARG A 127 -57.62 -2.94 5.85
N ALA A 128 -57.34 -3.73 4.82
CA ALA A 128 -58.37 -4.06 3.83
C ALA A 128 -59.55 -4.82 4.43
N ALA A 129 -59.29 -5.69 5.41
CA ALA A 129 -60.29 -6.49 6.09
C ALA A 129 -61.14 -5.69 7.10
N ASN A 130 -60.51 -4.85 7.92
CA ASN A 130 -61.15 -4.25 9.10
C ASN A 130 -61.37 -2.73 9.02
N SER A 131 -60.98 -2.04 7.93
CA SER A 131 -61.05 -0.56 7.86
C SER A 131 -62.46 0.04 7.97
N ASN A 132 -63.49 -0.71 7.58
CA ASN A 132 -64.87 -0.20 7.52
C ASN A 132 -65.66 -0.43 8.83
N VAL A 133 -65.01 -0.99 9.84
CA VAL A 133 -65.62 -1.30 11.13
C VAL A 133 -65.82 -0.02 11.94
N SER A 134 -67.07 0.23 12.36
CA SER A 134 -67.46 1.46 13.08
C SER A 134 -68.35 1.22 14.30
N LYS A 135 -69.18 0.17 14.28
CA LYS A 135 -70.09 -0.16 15.38
C LYS A 135 -69.47 -1.18 16.31
N ASP A 136 -69.71 -1.06 17.62
CA ASP A 136 -69.13 -1.97 18.63
C ASP A 136 -69.50 -3.46 18.42
N GLN A 137 -70.65 -3.74 17.79
CA GLN A 137 -71.10 -5.10 17.47
C GLN A 137 -70.49 -5.69 16.19
N SER A 138 -69.74 -4.90 15.41
CA SER A 138 -69.15 -5.36 14.15
C SER A 138 -68.08 -6.41 14.44
N GLN A 139 -68.15 -7.53 13.71
CA GLN A 139 -67.14 -8.59 13.80
C GLN A 139 -65.83 -8.15 13.15
N LEU A 140 -64.71 -8.51 13.78
CA LEU A 140 -63.37 -8.28 13.25
C LEU A 140 -62.88 -9.53 12.53
N GLU A 141 -62.34 -9.36 11.33
CA GLU A 141 -61.65 -10.43 10.62
C GLU A 141 -60.30 -10.68 11.30
N VAL A 142 -60.03 -11.94 11.61
CA VAL A 142 -58.84 -12.35 12.35
C VAL A 142 -57.60 -12.19 11.48
N VAL A 143 -56.62 -11.44 11.99
CA VAL A 143 -55.34 -11.23 11.31
C VAL A 143 -54.31 -12.21 11.89
N PRO A 144 -53.63 -13.03 11.06
CA PRO A 144 -52.61 -13.93 11.55
C PRO A 144 -51.39 -13.17 12.07
N TYR A 145 -50.70 -13.76 13.03
CA TYR A 145 -49.41 -13.28 13.53
C TYR A 145 -48.33 -13.34 12.44
N ARG A 146 -47.18 -12.68 12.70
CA ARG A 146 -46.05 -12.63 11.75
C ARG A 146 -45.55 -14.01 11.31
N ASN A 147 -45.64 -15.00 12.21
CA ASN A 147 -45.26 -16.39 11.94
C ASN A 147 -46.36 -17.23 11.26
N GLY A 148 -47.49 -16.62 10.88
CA GLY A 148 -48.63 -17.29 10.25
C GLY A 148 -49.58 -18.00 11.23
N SER A 149 -49.28 -18.03 12.52
CA SER A 149 -50.20 -18.59 13.52
C SER A 149 -51.38 -17.66 13.81
N MET A 150 -52.52 -18.24 14.18
CA MET A 150 -53.71 -17.47 14.50
C MET A 150 -53.71 -17.04 15.98
N PRO A 151 -54.09 -15.80 16.33
CA PRO A 151 -54.09 -15.31 17.71
C PRO A 151 -55.09 -16.00 18.66
N GLY A 152 -56.05 -16.76 18.12
CA GLY A 152 -57.04 -17.51 18.91
C GLY A 152 -57.85 -16.59 19.85
N ALA A 153 -57.97 -16.99 21.12
CA ALA A 153 -58.77 -16.28 22.13
C ALA A 153 -58.20 -14.90 22.53
N GLU A 154 -56.97 -14.59 22.13
CA GLU A 154 -56.36 -13.29 22.40
C GLU A 154 -56.92 -12.20 21.47
N PHE A 155 -57.36 -12.57 20.26
CA PHE A 155 -57.95 -11.65 19.28
C PHE A 155 -59.32 -11.15 19.74
N PRO A 156 -59.61 -9.85 19.63
CA PRO A 156 -60.95 -9.33 19.87
C PRO A 156 -61.93 -9.78 18.78
N VAL A 157 -63.04 -10.39 19.15
CA VAL A 157 -64.04 -10.88 18.18
C VAL A 157 -64.82 -9.71 17.57
N THR A 158 -65.03 -8.63 18.33
CA THR A 158 -65.77 -7.44 17.88
C THR A 158 -65.00 -6.15 18.14
N PHE A 159 -65.42 -5.07 17.46
CA PHE A 159 -64.85 -3.74 17.66
C PHE A 159 -65.02 -3.22 19.10
N GLY A 160 -66.17 -3.51 19.72
CA GLY A 160 -66.41 -3.17 21.11
C GLY A 160 -65.46 -3.92 22.05
N GLU A 161 -65.21 -5.21 21.81
CA GLU A 161 -64.23 -5.98 22.59
C GLU A 161 -62.83 -5.38 22.46
N PHE A 162 -62.43 -5.01 21.24
CA PHE A 162 -61.15 -4.33 20.98
C PHE A 162 -60.98 -3.07 21.85
N LYS A 163 -62.00 -2.20 21.92
CA LYS A 163 -61.96 -0.97 22.74
C LYS A 163 -61.77 -1.24 24.24
N THR A 164 -62.15 -2.43 24.71
CA THR A 164 -62.02 -2.83 26.12
C THR A 164 -60.76 -3.65 26.42
N LEU A 165 -59.88 -3.87 25.43
CA LEU A 165 -58.65 -4.63 25.64
C LEU A 165 -57.76 -4.00 26.71
N SER A 166 -57.20 -4.86 27.56
CA SER A 166 -56.35 -4.46 28.68
C SER A 166 -54.89 -4.81 28.43
N GLY A 167 -54.01 -4.24 29.26
CA GLY A 167 -52.55 -4.26 29.07
C GLY A 167 -51.93 -5.64 28.84
N VAL A 168 -52.41 -6.70 29.49
CA VAL A 168 -51.88 -8.07 29.27
C VAL A 168 -52.22 -8.58 27.87
N ARG A 169 -53.50 -8.52 27.47
CA ARG A 169 -53.94 -8.97 26.14
C ARG A 169 -53.33 -8.14 25.01
N LEU A 170 -53.23 -6.82 25.19
CA LEU A 170 -52.54 -5.93 24.25
C LEU A 170 -51.08 -6.31 24.08
N THR A 171 -50.39 -6.59 25.18
CA THR A 171 -48.97 -7.01 25.16
C THR A 171 -48.81 -8.35 24.47
N THR A 172 -49.71 -9.32 24.70
CA THR A 172 -49.64 -10.63 24.05
C THR A 172 -49.88 -10.53 22.54
N LEU A 173 -50.89 -9.75 22.11
CA LEU A 173 -51.13 -9.48 20.70
C LEU A 173 -49.93 -8.80 20.03
N LEU A 174 -49.35 -7.77 20.67
CA LEU A 174 -48.18 -7.07 20.16
C LEU A 174 -46.96 -7.99 20.02
N ASN A 175 -46.73 -8.88 21.00
CA ASN A 175 -45.69 -9.90 20.91
C ASN A 175 -45.92 -10.83 19.71
N GLY A 176 -47.16 -11.29 19.49
CA GLY A 176 -47.51 -12.12 18.34
C GLY A 176 -47.33 -11.42 16.99
N TYR A 177 -47.61 -10.12 16.91
CA TYR A 177 -47.33 -9.30 15.72
C TYR A 177 -45.85 -8.87 15.59
N GLY A 178 -44.99 -9.30 16.52
CA GLY A 178 -43.54 -9.13 16.43
C GLY A 178 -42.99 -7.84 17.06
N VAL A 179 -43.78 -7.13 17.87
CA VAL A 179 -43.31 -6.01 18.70
C VAL A 179 -42.86 -6.57 20.05
N LEU A 180 -41.56 -6.56 20.31
CA LEU A 180 -40.97 -7.27 21.45
C LEU A 180 -40.24 -6.34 22.43
N GLY A 181 -40.28 -6.69 23.71
CA GLY A 181 -39.45 -6.08 24.76
C GLY A 181 -39.59 -4.55 24.82
N SER A 182 -38.47 -3.84 24.64
CA SER A 182 -38.40 -2.37 24.71
C SER A 182 -39.18 -1.65 23.60
N GLN A 183 -39.65 -2.35 22.56
CA GLN A 183 -40.47 -1.77 21.50
C GLN A 183 -41.94 -1.62 21.90
N ILE A 184 -42.38 -2.31 22.96
CA ILE A 184 -43.75 -2.24 23.45
C ILE A 184 -43.90 -0.93 24.25
N PRO A 185 -44.80 -0.02 23.86
CA PRO A 185 -45.04 1.21 24.62
C PRO A 185 -45.43 0.92 26.07
N ILE A 186 -44.91 1.72 27.00
CA ILE A 186 -45.31 1.65 28.41
C ILE A 186 -46.77 2.08 28.56
N ASP A 187 -47.15 3.11 27.80
CA ASP A 187 -48.50 3.64 27.81
C ASP A 187 -49.50 2.66 27.17
N THR A 188 -50.69 2.59 27.77
CA THR A 188 -51.72 1.63 27.33
C THR A 188 -52.44 2.12 26.09
N GLU A 189 -52.63 3.43 25.94
CA GLU A 189 -53.26 4.01 24.76
C GLU A 189 -52.38 3.81 23.52
N GLU A 190 -51.08 4.07 23.64
CA GLU A 190 -50.11 3.81 22.56
C GLU A 190 -50.01 2.32 22.21
N ARG A 191 -50.14 1.40 23.18
CA ARG A 191 -50.28 -0.04 22.88
C ARG A 191 -51.57 -0.35 22.11
N SER A 192 -52.70 0.19 22.52
CA SER A 192 -53.99 -0.01 21.85
C SER A 192 -53.98 0.53 20.43
N LYS A 193 -53.41 1.71 20.22
CA LYS A 193 -53.20 2.32 18.90
C LYS A 193 -52.29 1.49 18.01
N LEU A 194 -51.23 0.92 18.58
CA LEU A 194 -50.32 0.03 17.85
C LEU A 194 -51.01 -1.29 17.47
N VAL A 195 -51.78 -1.89 18.38
CA VAL A 195 -52.63 -3.06 18.06
C VAL A 195 -53.65 -2.72 16.98
N ALA A 196 -54.34 -1.57 17.06
CA ALA A 196 -55.29 -1.10 16.06
C ALA A 196 -54.67 -1.07 14.66
N LYS A 197 -53.43 -0.57 14.56
CA LYS A 197 -52.66 -0.56 13.32
C LYS A 197 -52.45 -1.97 12.77
N TYR A 198 -52.01 -2.93 13.61
CA TYR A 198 -51.74 -4.31 13.18
C TYR A 198 -53.00 -5.09 12.81
N ILE A 199 -54.12 -4.83 13.48
CA ILE A 199 -55.42 -5.48 13.17
C ILE A 199 -56.25 -4.69 12.16
N GLY A 200 -55.77 -3.53 11.70
CA GLY A 200 -56.37 -2.76 10.61
C GLY A 200 -57.68 -2.04 10.97
N VAL A 201 -57.90 -1.79 12.25
CA VAL A 201 -59.10 -1.13 12.77
C VAL A 201 -58.87 0.39 12.83
N PRO A 202 -59.87 1.23 12.48
CA PRO A 202 -59.75 2.68 12.62
C PRO A 202 -59.54 3.08 14.08
N TRP A 203 -58.59 3.99 14.31
CA TRP A 203 -58.35 4.60 15.62
C TRP A 203 -58.97 6.00 15.62
N GLU A 204 -59.99 6.20 16.43
CA GLU A 204 -60.59 7.52 16.65
C GLU A 204 -59.74 8.26 17.70
N THR A 205 -59.19 9.42 17.33
CA THR A 205 -58.55 10.38 18.25
C THR A 205 -59.56 11.20 19.02
#